data_AF-A0A958FVA0-F1
#
_entry.id   AF-A0A958FVA0-F1
#
_cell.length_a   1.000
_cell.length_b   1.000
_cell.length_c   1.000
_cell.angle_alpha   90.00
_cell.angle_beta   90.00
_cell.angle_gamma   90.00
#
_symmetry.space_group_name_H-M   'P 1'
#
loop_
_entity.id
_entity.type
_entity.pdbx_description
1 polymer ?
#
loop_
_entity_poly.entity_id
_entity_poly.type
_entity_poly.pdbx_seq_one_letter_code
_entity_poly.pdbx_strand_id
1 'polypeptide(L)'
;VAGTRGIARWNRSSRVWESLGGGVNGEGSVRDILVDGGMVYIGGDFSNVGSNPAAYNIAMWNGETWVSLGNGPRGVVNKIAKIGTEIYVAGQFFLEEGFYLFAKWNGESWLYLGESYPHGGGFYQNIGHTVRSYNSMIATGGHFPVMGEVALNNVAVVNNNVFQELSGGAYNEMQEEFPAFVYALAASGGNLFVGGNFTVVGKAE
;
A
#
# COMPACT_ATOMS: atom_id res chain seq x y z
N VAL A 1 1.04 26.03 -9.15
CA VAL A 1 -0.33 26.58 -9.29
C VAL A 1 -0.84 26.88 -7.89
N ALA A 2 -1.34 28.09 -7.64
CA ALA A 2 -1.90 28.41 -6.32
C ALA A 2 -3.13 27.53 -6.05
N GLY A 3 -3.29 27.04 -4.82
CA GLY A 3 -4.42 26.20 -4.42
C GLY A 3 -4.35 24.73 -4.88
N THR A 4 -3.19 24.25 -5.34
CA THR A 4 -2.97 22.80 -5.55
C THR A 4 -3.02 22.07 -4.21
N ARG A 5 -3.72 20.92 -4.17
CA ARG A 5 -3.90 20.13 -2.94
C ARG A 5 -3.52 18.67 -3.16
N GLY A 6 -2.38 18.24 -2.62
CA GLY A 6 -1.94 16.82 -2.58
C GLY A 6 -1.53 16.18 -3.91
N ILE A 7 -2.01 16.65 -5.06
CA ILE A 7 -1.76 16.04 -6.37
C ILE A 7 -1.63 17.10 -7.47
N ALA A 8 -0.63 16.93 -8.34
CA ALA A 8 -0.36 17.80 -9.48
C ALA A 8 0.26 17.00 -10.62
N ARG A 9 0.17 17.51 -11.85
CA ARG A 9 0.85 16.93 -13.02
C ARG A 9 1.73 17.99 -13.68
N TRP A 10 2.89 17.57 -14.18
CA TRP A 10 3.71 18.40 -15.06
C TRP A 10 3.28 18.19 -16.51
N ASN A 11 2.79 19.23 -17.17
CA ASN A 11 2.46 19.18 -18.59
C ASN A 11 3.71 19.50 -19.42
N ARG A 12 4.23 18.50 -20.15
CA ARG A 12 5.46 18.66 -20.93
C ARG A 12 5.30 19.63 -22.11
N SER A 13 4.10 19.75 -22.67
CA SER A 13 3.83 20.60 -23.84
C SER A 13 3.74 22.07 -23.43
N SER A 14 2.99 22.39 -22.38
CA SER A 14 2.83 23.76 -21.89
C SER A 14 3.92 24.18 -20.88
N ARG A 15 4.75 23.23 -20.41
CA ARG A 15 5.82 23.44 -19.42
C ARG A 15 5.33 24.11 -18.13
N VAL A 16 4.13 23.72 -17.68
CA VAL A 16 3.57 24.19 -16.40
C VAL A 16 3.12 23.01 -15.56
N TRP A 17 3.15 23.20 -14.24
CA TRP A 17 2.42 22.35 -13.31
C TRP A 17 0.93 22.66 -13.40
N GLU A 18 0.09 21.64 -13.35
CA GLU A 18 -1.37 21.73 -13.39
C GLU A 18 -1.94 21.00 -12.16
N SER A 19 -2.94 21.60 -11.52
CA SER A 19 -3.71 20.90 -10.47
C SER A 19 -4.57 19.81 -11.13
N LEU A 20 -4.74 18.66 -10.48
CA LEU A 20 -5.53 17.56 -11.01
C LEU A 20 -6.89 17.46 -10.29
N GLY A 21 -7.97 17.78 -11.00
CA GLY A 21 -9.34 17.50 -10.55
C GLY A 21 -9.75 18.14 -9.21
N GLY A 22 -9.20 19.31 -8.86
CA GLY A 22 -9.45 19.99 -7.58
C GLY A 22 -8.59 19.50 -6.40
N GLY A 23 -7.87 18.40 -6.58
CA GLY A 23 -6.96 17.83 -5.58
C GLY A 23 -7.64 17.29 -4.32
N VAL A 24 -6.83 16.93 -3.33
CA VAL A 24 -7.29 16.41 -2.03
C VAL A 24 -7.93 17.53 -1.20
N ASN A 25 -9.02 17.25 -0.47
CA ASN A 25 -9.62 18.24 0.43
C ASN A 25 -9.03 18.17 1.84
N GLY A 26 -9.02 19.32 2.54
CA GLY A 26 -8.49 19.43 3.90
C GLY A 26 -6.97 19.30 3.96
N GLU A 27 -6.48 18.77 5.07
CA GLU A 27 -5.05 18.55 5.35
C GLU A 27 -4.57 17.15 4.92
N GLY A 28 -5.35 16.47 4.07
CA GLY A 28 -5.03 15.12 3.62
C GLY A 28 -3.79 15.06 2.73
N SER A 29 -3.10 13.91 2.74
CA SER A 29 -1.88 13.63 1.99
C SER A 29 -2.07 12.49 1.00
N VAL A 30 -1.46 12.62 -0.17
CA VAL A 30 -1.26 11.50 -1.12
C VAL A 30 0.10 10.89 -0.84
N ARG A 31 0.14 9.60 -0.53
CA ARG A 31 1.36 8.83 -0.22
C ARG A 31 1.87 8.00 -1.39
N ASP A 32 0.98 7.60 -2.30
CA ASP A 32 1.36 6.87 -3.51
C ASP A 32 0.50 7.24 -4.71
N ILE A 33 1.08 7.08 -5.89
CA ILE A 33 0.43 7.29 -7.18
C ILE A 33 0.74 6.08 -8.07
N LEU A 34 -0.31 5.46 -8.61
CA LEU A 34 -0.21 4.42 -9.63
C LEU A 34 -0.87 4.93 -10.92
N VAL A 35 -0.20 4.74 -12.05
CA VAL A 35 -0.75 5.07 -13.38
C VAL A 35 -0.94 3.80 -14.18
N ASP A 36 -2.12 3.62 -14.77
CA ASP A 36 -2.44 2.49 -15.63
C ASP A 36 -3.39 2.92 -16.75
N GLY A 37 -3.01 2.70 -18.01
CA GLY A 37 -3.88 2.97 -19.17
C GLY A 37 -4.43 4.39 -19.29
N GLY A 38 -3.79 5.39 -18.66
CA GLY A 38 -4.26 6.79 -18.59
C GLY A 38 -5.10 7.12 -17.35
N MET A 39 -5.48 6.12 -16.56
CA MET A 39 -6.07 6.30 -15.24
C MET A 39 -4.97 6.58 -14.21
N VAL A 40 -5.28 7.44 -13.24
CA VAL A 40 -4.36 7.76 -12.13
C VAL A 40 -5.02 7.39 -10.82
N TYR A 41 -4.48 6.40 -10.13
CA TYR A 41 -4.88 6.03 -8.78
C TYR A 41 -4.02 6.78 -7.78
N ILE A 42 -4.65 7.34 -6.75
CA ILE A 42 -3.98 7.95 -5.61
C ILE A 42 -4.33 7.16 -4.36
N GLY A 43 -3.35 7.00 -3.47
CA GLY A 43 -3.52 6.38 -2.16
C GLY A 43 -2.89 7.27 -1.10
N GLY A 44 -3.49 7.37 0.08
CA GLY A 44 -2.96 8.19 1.14
C GLY A 44 -3.84 8.24 2.38
N ASP A 45 -3.75 9.38 3.07
CA ASP A 45 -4.52 9.72 4.25
C ASP A 45 -5.31 10.99 3.93
N PHE A 46 -6.53 10.81 3.41
CA PHE A 46 -7.36 11.94 2.99
C PHE A 46 -8.85 11.66 3.11
N SER A 47 -9.60 12.66 3.55
CA SER A 47 -11.04 12.56 3.80
C SER A 47 -11.90 12.52 2.54
N ASN A 48 -11.42 13.12 1.45
CA ASN A 48 -12.03 13.08 0.12
C ASN A 48 -11.16 13.80 -0.92
N VAL A 49 -11.43 13.59 -2.21
CA VAL A 49 -10.74 14.24 -3.33
C VAL A 49 -11.71 14.90 -4.32
N GLY A 50 -11.35 16.09 -4.80
CA GLY A 50 -12.15 16.89 -5.72
C GLY A 50 -13.54 17.20 -5.16
N SER A 51 -14.57 16.98 -5.98
CA SER A 51 -15.97 17.14 -5.57
C SER A 51 -16.63 15.82 -5.14
N ASN A 52 -15.88 14.73 -4.97
CA ASN A 52 -16.42 13.41 -4.64
C ASN A 52 -16.18 13.06 -3.16
N PRO A 53 -17.20 13.17 -2.28
CA PRO A 53 -17.05 12.87 -0.86
C PRO A 53 -16.86 11.37 -0.56
N ALA A 54 -17.22 10.47 -1.48
CA ALA A 54 -17.04 9.02 -1.30
C ALA A 54 -15.63 8.54 -1.69
N ALA A 55 -14.81 9.39 -2.31
CA ALA A 55 -13.46 9.04 -2.75
C ALA A 55 -12.44 9.44 -1.67
N TYR A 56 -12.31 8.61 -0.64
CA TYR A 56 -11.41 8.83 0.50
C TYR A 56 -10.35 7.74 0.61
N ASN A 57 -9.14 8.11 1.05
CA ASN A 57 -7.91 7.31 1.17
C ASN A 57 -7.41 6.59 -0.10
N ILE A 58 -8.30 6.24 -1.04
CA ILE A 58 -7.99 5.74 -2.38
C ILE A 58 -9.02 6.27 -3.39
N ALA A 59 -8.54 6.74 -4.53
CA ALA A 59 -9.38 7.26 -5.60
C ALA A 59 -8.71 7.08 -6.97
N MET A 60 -9.52 7.06 -8.03
CA MET A 60 -9.05 6.98 -9.41
C MET A 60 -9.51 8.20 -10.20
N TRP A 61 -8.58 8.89 -10.85
CA TRP A 61 -8.85 9.87 -11.89
C TRP A 61 -9.04 9.16 -13.22
N ASN A 62 -10.22 9.31 -13.83
CA ASN A 62 -10.54 8.70 -15.13
C ASN A 62 -10.18 9.57 -16.34
N GLY A 63 -9.61 10.76 -16.12
CA GLY A 63 -9.36 11.77 -17.15
C GLY A 63 -10.21 13.03 -17.00
N GLU A 64 -11.36 12.92 -16.34
CA GLU A 64 -12.36 14.00 -16.20
C GLU A 64 -12.79 14.24 -14.75
N THR A 65 -12.97 13.17 -13.96
CA THR A 65 -13.45 13.23 -12.59
C THR A 65 -12.75 12.19 -11.69
N TRP A 66 -12.80 12.45 -10.38
CA TRP A 66 -12.37 11.49 -9.36
C TRP A 66 -13.49 10.49 -9.07
N VAL A 67 -13.17 9.20 -9.20
CA VAL A 67 -14.05 8.06 -8.98
C VAL A 67 -13.59 7.32 -7.72
N SER A 68 -14.53 6.96 -6.84
CA SER A 68 -14.25 6.14 -5.66
C SER A 68 -14.13 4.66 -6.03
N LEU A 69 -13.28 3.92 -5.29
CA LEU A 69 -13.22 2.46 -5.39
C LEU A 69 -14.05 1.87 -4.25
N GLY A 70 -15.37 1.80 -4.47
CA GLY A 70 -16.33 1.44 -3.42
C GLY A 70 -16.24 2.40 -2.22
N ASN A 71 -16.34 1.86 -1.00
CA ASN A 71 -16.14 2.59 0.24
C ASN A 71 -14.65 2.69 0.65
N GLY A 72 -13.70 2.40 -0.25
CA GLY A 72 -12.27 2.39 0.09
C GLY A 72 -11.90 1.42 1.24
N PRO A 73 -10.60 1.28 1.55
CA PRO A 73 -10.19 0.68 2.79
C PRO A 73 -10.33 1.69 3.94
N ARG A 74 -10.89 1.27 5.09
CA ARG A 74 -11.04 2.09 6.31
C ARG A 74 -9.69 2.34 7.00
N GLY A 75 -8.83 3.14 6.36
CA GLY A 75 -7.54 3.54 6.92
C GLY A 75 -6.57 4.05 5.87
N VAL A 76 -5.35 4.32 6.31
CA VAL A 76 -4.33 4.99 5.51
C VAL A 76 -3.74 4.04 4.49
N VAL A 77 -3.64 4.49 3.23
CA VAL A 77 -2.98 3.75 2.15
C VAL A 77 -1.57 4.31 1.93
N ASN A 78 -0.56 3.47 2.14
CA ASN A 78 0.85 3.80 1.93
C ASN A 78 1.36 3.46 0.53
N LYS A 79 0.84 2.39 -0.08
CA LYS A 79 1.28 1.92 -1.38
C LYS A 79 0.15 1.28 -2.17
N ILE A 80 0.19 1.43 -3.49
CA ILE A 80 -0.75 0.84 -4.45
C ILE A 80 0.06 -0.01 -5.46
N ALA A 81 -0.43 -1.21 -5.75
CA ALA A 81 0.03 -2.04 -6.86
C ALA A 81 -1.17 -2.60 -7.63
N LYS A 82 -0.94 -3.04 -8.87
CA LYS A 82 -1.98 -3.63 -9.73
C LYS A 82 -1.49 -4.90 -10.40
N ILE A 83 -2.38 -5.89 -10.53
CA ILE A 83 -2.21 -7.08 -11.37
C ILE A 83 -3.51 -7.30 -12.12
N GLY A 84 -3.45 -7.33 -13.46
CA GLY A 84 -4.67 -7.43 -14.27
C GLY A 84 -5.62 -6.27 -13.96
N THR A 85 -6.82 -6.59 -13.47
CA THR A 85 -7.85 -5.63 -13.04
C THR A 85 -7.85 -5.37 -11.52
N GLU A 86 -7.09 -6.14 -10.76
CA GLU A 86 -7.09 -6.09 -9.29
C GLU A 86 -6.12 -5.02 -8.78
N ILE A 87 -6.58 -4.22 -7.80
CA ILE A 87 -5.74 -3.23 -7.11
C ILE A 87 -5.42 -3.75 -5.72
N TYR A 88 -4.15 -3.73 -5.35
CA TYR A 88 -3.65 -4.09 -4.03
C TYR A 88 -3.14 -2.86 -3.32
N VAL A 89 -3.39 -2.79 -2.02
CA VAL A 89 -2.92 -1.70 -1.17
C VAL A 89 -2.18 -2.23 0.05
N ALA A 90 -1.17 -1.49 0.49
CA ALA A 90 -0.54 -1.63 1.79
C ALA A 90 -0.84 -0.42 2.67
N GLY A 91 -1.02 -0.64 3.97
CA GLY A 91 -1.34 0.42 4.91
C GLY A 91 -1.62 -0.07 6.34
N GLN A 92 -2.54 0.62 6.99
CA GLN A 92 -3.13 0.24 8.28
C GLN A 92 -4.65 0.43 8.17
N PHE A 93 -5.40 -0.65 8.30
CA PHE A 93 -6.85 -0.67 8.09
C PHE A 93 -7.54 -1.24 9.32
N PHE A 94 -8.44 -0.44 9.90
CA PHE A 94 -9.19 -0.81 11.10
C PHE A 94 -10.63 -1.10 10.72
N LEU A 95 -11.05 -2.34 10.93
CA LEU A 95 -12.40 -2.80 10.72
C LEU A 95 -13.02 -3.22 12.05
N GLU A 96 -14.32 -3.44 12.05
CA GLU A 96 -15.03 -3.93 13.24
C GLU A 96 -14.57 -5.34 13.59
N GLU A 97 -14.25 -6.13 12.56
CA GLU A 97 -13.85 -7.52 12.62
C GLU A 97 -12.34 -7.76 12.75
N GLY A 98 -11.48 -6.74 12.67
CA GLY A 98 -10.03 -6.94 12.80
C GLY A 98 -9.15 -5.80 12.28
N PHE A 99 -7.85 -6.04 12.37
CA PHE A 99 -6.81 -5.12 11.91
C PHE A 99 -6.05 -5.73 10.73
N TYR A 100 -5.91 -4.97 9.65
CA TYR A 100 -5.35 -5.46 8.39
C TYR A 100 -4.32 -4.49 7.84
N LEU A 101 -3.31 -5.05 7.16
CA LEU A 101 -2.22 -4.28 6.57
C LEU A 101 -2.30 -4.24 5.05
N PHE A 102 -3.02 -5.19 4.46
CA PHE A 102 -3.13 -5.36 3.03
C PHE A 102 -4.58 -5.62 2.64
N ALA A 103 -5.01 -5.03 1.53
CA ALA A 103 -6.33 -5.23 0.97
C ALA A 103 -6.28 -5.26 -0.56
N LYS A 104 -7.30 -5.87 -1.17
CA LYS A 104 -7.45 -6.01 -2.61
C LYS A 104 -8.83 -5.53 -3.06
N TRP A 105 -8.88 -4.68 -4.07
CA TRP A 105 -10.08 -4.37 -4.82
C TRP A 105 -10.23 -5.31 -6.00
N ASN A 106 -11.35 -6.05 -6.06
CA ASN A 106 -11.63 -7.00 -7.14
C ASN A 106 -12.50 -6.41 -8.28
N GLY A 107 -12.90 -5.14 -8.19
CA GLY A 107 -13.85 -4.52 -9.12
C GLY A 107 -15.23 -4.22 -8.51
N GLU A 108 -15.56 -4.88 -7.39
CA GLU A 108 -16.86 -4.77 -6.72
C GLU A 108 -16.73 -4.42 -5.24
N SER A 109 -15.76 -5.03 -4.53
CA SER A 109 -15.55 -4.85 -3.10
C SER A 109 -14.08 -4.96 -2.71
N TRP A 110 -13.76 -4.45 -1.52
CA TRP A 110 -12.46 -4.63 -0.88
C TRP A 110 -12.42 -5.94 -0.11
N LEU A 111 -11.45 -6.79 -0.41
CA LEU A 111 -11.10 -7.99 0.35
C LEU A 111 -9.87 -7.69 1.19
N TYR A 112 -9.94 -7.94 2.49
CA TYR A 112 -8.81 -7.76 3.40
C TYR A 112 -8.00 -9.05 3.50
N LEU A 113 -6.68 -8.92 3.46
CA LEU A 113 -5.76 -10.03 3.27
C LEU A 113 -4.96 -10.24 4.54
N GLY A 114 -5.15 -11.39 5.18
CA GLY A 114 -4.39 -11.81 6.37
C GLY A 114 -4.62 -10.89 7.56
N GLU A 115 -5.35 -11.37 8.57
CA GLU A 115 -5.52 -10.61 9.80
C GLU A 115 -4.15 -10.40 10.47
N SER A 116 -3.89 -9.16 10.86
CA SER A 116 -2.74 -8.78 11.66
C SER A 116 -3.21 -8.52 13.08
N TYR A 117 -2.40 -8.92 14.05
CA TYR A 117 -2.61 -8.47 15.42
C TYR A 117 -1.91 -7.13 15.61
N PRO A 118 -2.58 -6.11 16.17
CA PRO A 118 -1.87 -4.96 16.72
C PRO A 118 -1.12 -5.50 17.93
N HIS A 119 0.17 -5.87 17.79
CA HIS A 119 0.93 -6.56 18.82
C HIS A 119 0.64 -5.97 20.21
N GLY A 120 0.02 -6.78 21.08
CA GLY A 120 -0.32 -6.37 22.45
C GLY A 120 0.93 -6.29 23.30
N GLY A 121 1.59 -5.13 23.32
CA GLY A 121 2.61 -4.79 24.31
C GLY A 121 3.92 -4.18 23.81
N GLY A 122 4.15 -4.11 22.49
CA GLY A 122 5.31 -3.41 21.91
C GLY A 122 5.02 -1.94 21.58
N PHE A 123 6.05 -1.09 21.52
CA PHE A 123 5.91 0.33 21.15
C PHE A 123 5.55 0.56 19.66
N TYR A 124 5.62 -0.48 18.82
CA TYR A 124 5.48 -0.34 17.36
C TYR A 124 4.27 -1.08 16.84
N GLN A 125 3.41 -0.37 16.11
CA GLN A 125 2.25 -0.96 15.44
C GLN A 125 2.68 -1.61 14.13
N ASN A 126 2.09 -2.77 13.81
CA ASN A 126 2.26 -3.36 12.49
C ASN A 126 1.75 -2.41 11.41
N ILE A 127 2.46 -2.40 10.28
CA ILE A 127 2.20 -1.50 9.17
C ILE A 127 2.61 -2.15 7.85
N GLY A 128 1.70 -2.14 6.87
CA GLY A 128 2.04 -2.41 5.48
C GLY A 128 2.66 -1.15 4.89
N HIS A 129 3.91 -1.21 4.44
CA HIS A 129 4.57 -0.08 3.80
C HIS A 129 4.54 -0.15 2.28
N THR A 130 4.61 -1.35 1.71
CA THR A 130 4.82 -1.51 0.27
C THR A 130 4.17 -2.78 -0.27
N VAL A 131 3.71 -2.68 -1.52
CA VAL A 131 3.25 -3.77 -2.38
C VAL A 131 3.87 -3.62 -3.76
N ARG A 132 4.12 -4.75 -4.43
CA ARG A 132 4.66 -4.77 -5.79
C ARG A 132 4.20 -6.01 -6.53
N SER A 133 3.87 -5.88 -7.82
CA SER A 133 3.66 -7.05 -8.69
C SER A 133 4.96 -7.84 -8.88
N TYR A 134 4.87 -9.16 -8.75
CA TYR A 134 5.99 -10.09 -8.80
C TYR A 134 5.51 -11.46 -9.31
N ASN A 135 5.89 -11.85 -10.52
CA ASN A 135 5.56 -13.17 -11.11
C ASN A 135 4.07 -13.55 -11.00
N SER A 136 3.16 -12.66 -11.39
CA SER A 136 1.69 -12.82 -11.26
C SER A 136 1.15 -12.90 -9.83
N MET A 137 2.00 -12.67 -8.83
CA MET A 137 1.67 -12.52 -7.41
C MET A 137 1.98 -11.10 -6.95
N ILE A 138 1.62 -10.77 -5.71
CA ILE A 138 2.00 -9.52 -5.06
C ILE A 138 3.07 -9.81 -4.01
N ALA A 139 4.23 -9.16 -4.11
CA ALA A 139 5.17 -9.07 -3.01
C ALA A 139 4.72 -7.95 -2.04
N THR A 140 4.84 -8.19 -0.74
CA THR A 140 4.47 -7.28 0.34
C THR A 140 5.65 -6.98 1.24
N GLY A 141 5.68 -5.79 1.83
CA GLY A 141 6.75 -5.35 2.74
C GLY A 141 6.23 -4.32 3.74
N GLY A 142 6.83 -4.32 4.94
CA GLY A 142 6.36 -3.48 6.05
C GLY A 142 7.02 -3.86 7.37
N HIS A 143 6.30 -3.64 8.46
CA HIS A 143 6.57 -4.27 9.75
C HIS A 143 5.38 -5.17 10.09
N PHE A 144 5.55 -6.47 9.91
CA PHE A 144 4.60 -7.52 10.20
C PHE A 144 5.38 -8.85 10.38
N PRO A 145 5.95 -9.10 11.57
CA PRO A 145 6.70 -10.33 11.79
C PRO A 145 5.83 -11.58 11.58
N VAL A 146 4.56 -11.49 11.95
CA VAL A 146 3.56 -12.57 11.89
C VAL A 146 2.28 -12.06 11.26
N MET A 147 1.61 -12.91 10.48
CA MET A 147 0.25 -12.69 9.98
C MET A 147 -0.57 -13.97 10.17
N GLY A 148 -1.66 -13.87 10.94
CA GLY A 148 -2.31 -15.06 11.50
C GLY A 148 -1.32 -15.89 12.32
N GLU A 149 -1.15 -17.17 11.95
CA GLU A 149 -0.20 -18.10 12.59
C GLU A 149 1.12 -18.25 11.80
N VAL A 150 1.29 -17.50 10.71
CA VAL A 150 2.44 -17.64 9.81
C VAL A 150 3.49 -16.57 10.12
N ALA A 151 4.70 -17.01 10.47
CA ALA A 151 5.86 -16.13 10.56
C ALA A 151 6.30 -15.74 9.14
N LEU A 152 6.18 -14.46 8.80
CA LEU A 152 6.53 -13.92 7.49
C LEU A 152 7.79 -13.07 7.53
N ASN A 153 8.19 -12.59 8.72
CA ASN A 153 9.36 -11.75 8.91
C ASN A 153 9.37 -10.57 7.93
N ASN A 154 8.28 -9.79 7.93
CA ASN A 154 8.17 -8.48 7.27
C ASN A 154 8.22 -8.45 5.73
N VAL A 155 8.40 -9.59 5.06
CA VAL A 155 8.32 -9.70 3.59
C VAL A 155 7.64 -11.02 3.20
N ALA A 156 6.66 -10.93 2.32
CA ALA A 156 5.94 -12.11 1.85
C ALA A 156 5.53 -11.96 0.38
N VAL A 157 5.04 -13.05 -0.22
CA VAL A 157 4.23 -12.98 -1.43
C VAL A 157 2.81 -13.39 -1.12
N VAL A 158 1.85 -12.74 -1.76
CA VAL A 158 0.43 -13.08 -1.71
C VAL A 158 0.05 -13.73 -3.03
N ASN A 159 -0.43 -14.97 -2.94
CA ASN A 159 -0.97 -15.73 -4.06
C ASN A 159 -2.36 -16.24 -3.70
N ASN A 160 -3.35 -15.99 -4.56
CA ASN A 160 -4.75 -16.36 -4.30
C ASN A 160 -5.24 -15.92 -2.91
N ASN A 161 -4.92 -14.69 -2.51
CA ASN A 161 -5.22 -14.09 -1.20
C ASN A 161 -4.53 -14.75 0.01
N VAL A 162 -3.60 -15.68 -0.21
CA VAL A 162 -2.85 -16.37 0.85
C VAL A 162 -1.41 -15.86 0.89
N PHE A 163 -0.93 -15.52 2.08
CA PHE A 163 0.46 -15.14 2.32
C PHE A 163 1.38 -16.37 2.31
N GLN A 164 2.54 -16.23 1.68
CA GLN A 164 3.58 -17.24 1.62
C GLN A 164 4.90 -16.63 2.10
N GLU A 165 5.60 -17.35 2.99
CA GLU A 165 6.91 -16.93 3.49
C GLU A 165 7.97 -16.96 2.37
N LEU A 166 8.97 -16.08 2.48
CA LEU A 166 10.12 -16.05 1.59
C LEU A 166 11.39 -16.44 2.35
N SER A 167 11.55 -17.75 2.59
CA SER A 167 12.77 -18.35 3.14
C SER A 167 13.40 -17.58 4.32
N GLY A 168 12.59 -17.10 5.26
CA GLY A 168 13.07 -16.34 6.45
C GLY A 168 12.85 -14.82 6.44
N GLY A 169 12.44 -14.22 5.32
CA GLY A 169 12.04 -12.80 5.25
C GLY A 169 13.18 -11.82 5.56
N ALA A 170 12.85 -10.65 6.12
CA ALA A 170 13.78 -9.59 6.50
C ALA A 170 13.54 -9.11 7.93
N TYR A 171 14.54 -9.22 8.80
CA TYR A 171 14.38 -8.95 10.23
C TYR A 171 15.68 -8.41 10.88
N ASN A 172 15.57 -7.99 12.15
CA ASN A 172 16.71 -7.66 13.01
C ASN A 172 16.85 -8.75 14.07
N GLU A 173 18.06 -9.16 14.46
CA GLU A 173 18.23 -10.22 15.47
C GLU A 173 17.61 -9.85 16.83
N MET A 174 17.63 -8.56 17.19
CA MET A 174 17.01 -8.02 18.41
C MET A 174 15.66 -7.35 18.10
N GLN A 175 14.68 -8.12 17.60
CA GLN A 175 13.40 -7.61 17.08
C GLN A 175 12.59 -6.77 18.09
N GLU A 176 12.68 -7.09 19.38
CA GLU A 176 11.91 -6.42 20.43
C GLU A 176 12.43 -5.00 20.73
N GLU A 177 13.73 -4.76 20.55
CA GLU A 177 14.34 -3.44 20.74
C GLU A 177 14.38 -2.63 19.44
N PHE A 178 14.63 -3.31 18.32
CA PHE A 178 14.79 -2.71 17.00
C PHE A 178 13.90 -3.43 15.97
N PRO A 179 12.63 -3.00 15.80
CA PRO A 179 11.76 -3.57 14.77
C PRO A 179 12.38 -3.38 13.38
N ALA A 180 12.28 -4.43 12.56
CA ALA A 180 12.66 -4.34 11.16
C ALA A 180 11.51 -3.81 10.31
N PHE A 181 11.84 -3.00 9.31
CA PHE A 181 10.90 -2.44 8.36
C PHE A 181 11.37 -2.65 6.94
N VAL A 182 10.48 -3.14 6.08
CA VAL A 182 10.68 -3.15 4.63
C VAL A 182 9.89 -2.01 4.01
N TYR A 183 10.60 -0.99 3.54
CA TYR A 183 10.00 0.23 2.98
C TYR A 183 9.84 0.18 1.46
N ALA A 184 10.69 -0.59 0.77
CA ALA A 184 10.75 -0.60 -0.68
C ALA A 184 10.85 -2.02 -1.24
N LEU A 185 10.14 -2.24 -2.35
CA LEU A 185 10.22 -3.45 -3.16
C LEU A 185 10.44 -3.10 -4.62
N ALA A 186 11.32 -3.84 -5.28
CA ALA A 186 11.45 -3.85 -6.73
C ALA A 186 11.52 -5.29 -7.23
N ALA A 187 11.05 -5.53 -8.45
CA ALA A 187 11.07 -6.85 -9.07
C ALA A 187 11.65 -6.75 -10.49
N SER A 188 12.58 -7.64 -10.83
CA SER A 188 13.18 -7.71 -12.16
C SER A 188 13.79 -9.08 -12.44
N GLY A 189 13.53 -9.63 -13.62
CA GLY A 189 14.14 -10.89 -14.07
C GLY A 189 13.88 -12.09 -13.14
N GLY A 190 12.70 -12.16 -12.52
CA GLY A 190 12.35 -13.18 -11.53
C GLY A 190 12.92 -12.94 -10.13
N ASN A 191 13.72 -11.89 -9.92
CA ASN A 191 14.25 -11.53 -8.61
C ASN A 191 13.36 -10.50 -7.92
N LEU A 192 13.25 -10.61 -6.59
CA LEU A 192 12.66 -9.62 -5.71
C LEU A 192 13.77 -8.92 -4.92
N PHE A 193 13.78 -7.60 -4.96
CA PHE A 193 14.70 -6.75 -4.21
C PHE A 193 13.94 -6.10 -3.06
N VAL A 194 14.50 -6.19 -1.86
CA VAL A 194 13.93 -5.63 -0.62
C VAL A 194 14.86 -4.54 -0.11
N GLY A 195 14.28 -3.40 0.30
CA GLY A 195 15.02 -2.28 0.88
C GLY A 195 14.30 -1.74 2.10
N GLY A 196 15.07 -1.42 3.14
CA GLY A 196 14.49 -0.96 4.40
C GLY A 196 15.49 -0.88 5.54
N ASN A 197 14.95 -0.90 6.77
CA ASN A 197 15.72 -1.01 8.00
C ASN A 197 15.65 -2.46 8.49
N PHE A 198 16.63 -3.28 8.12
CA PHE A 198 16.80 -4.64 8.62
C PHE A 198 18.28 -5.03 8.55
N THR A 199 18.73 -5.96 9.39
CA THR A 199 20.12 -6.44 9.41
C THR A 199 20.29 -7.87 8.90
N VAL A 200 19.20 -8.63 8.80
CA VAL A 200 19.21 -10.01 8.33
C VAL A 200 18.16 -10.21 7.25
N VAL A 201 18.49 -10.98 6.21
CA VAL A 201 17.57 -11.45 5.18
C VAL A 201 17.77 -12.93 4.94
N GLY A 202 16.66 -13.67 4.86
CA GLY A 202 16.66 -15.12 4.67
C GLY A 202 16.97 -15.92 5.94
N LYS A 203 16.93 -17.26 5.83
CA LYS A 203 17.47 -18.20 6.81
C LYS A 203 18.93 -18.47 6.44
N ALA A 204 19.80 -18.67 7.43
CA ALA A 204 21.13 -19.24 7.19
C ALA A 204 20.96 -20.66 6.65
N GLU A 205 21.68 -21.01 5.58
CA GLU A 205 21.80 -22.38 5.07
C GLU A 205 22.58 -23.28 6.04
#